data_AF-A0A6I5EQH8-F1
#
_entry.id   AF-A0A6I5EQH8-F1
#
_cell.length_a   1.000
_cell.length_b   1.000
_cell.length_c   1.000
_cell.angle_alpha   90.00
_cell.angle_beta   90.00
_cell.angle_gamma   90.00
#
_symmetry.space_group_name_H-M   'P 1'
#
loop_
_entity.id
_entity.type
_entity.pdbx_description
1 polymer ?
#
loop_
_entity_poly.entity_id
_entity_poly.type
_entity_poly.pdbx_seq_one_letter_code
_entity_poly.pdbx_strand_id
1 'polypeptide(L)'
;MRDAESLRGAFARVLRPVGLLVLLVAQVVLAEGGGLSAAVALAATAAAGSALLACSVISARCAPPVPRTRVRMAIREREKRTAFLPQRDPDARGRTRPRAPGYGLPTAAVAV
;
A
#
# COMPACT_ATOMS: atom_id res chain seq x y z
N MET A 1 3.30 14.49 7.65
CA MET A 1 4.37 14.45 8.68
C MET A 1 4.21 13.31 9.68
N ARG A 2 3.03 13.06 10.28
CA ARG A 2 2.83 11.95 11.26
C ARG A 2 3.13 10.53 10.76
N ASP A 3 2.99 10.26 9.47
CA ASP A 3 3.23 8.91 8.92
C ASP A 3 4.72 8.56 8.80
N ALA A 4 5.57 9.57 8.57
CA ALA A 4 7.01 9.40 8.52
C ALA A 4 7.59 9.08 9.91
N GLU A 5 7.03 9.68 10.96
CA GLU A 5 7.36 9.41 12.37
C GLU A 5 6.98 7.96 12.76
N SER A 6 5.79 7.50 12.33
CA SER A 6 5.32 6.14 12.59
C SER A 6 6.20 5.09 11.91
N LEU A 7 6.56 5.31 10.64
CA LEU A 7 7.49 4.44 9.91
C LEU A 7 8.89 4.43 10.54
N ARG A 8 9.38 5.57 11.02
CA ARG A 8 10.64 5.66 11.78
C ARG A 8 10.61 4.84 13.06
N GLY A 9 9.52 4.92 13.82
CA GLY A 9 9.34 4.14 15.04
C GLY A 9 9.26 2.64 14.78
N ALA A 10 8.57 2.22 13.72
CA ALA A 10 8.50 0.82 13.30
C ALA A 10 9.89 0.31 12.86
N PHE A 11 10.63 1.10 12.08
CA PHE A 11 11.99 0.78 11.65
C PHE A 11 12.94 0.62 12.86
N ALA A 12 12.89 1.54 13.83
CA ALA A 12 13.73 1.47 15.02
C ALA A 12 13.45 0.20 15.87
N ARG A 13 12.20 -0.25 15.93
CA ARG A 13 11.84 -1.50 16.63
C ARG A 13 12.38 -2.76 15.94
N VAL A 14 12.53 -2.74 14.62
CA VAL A 14 13.04 -3.87 13.83
C VAL A 14 14.57 -3.85 13.73
N LEU A 15 15.19 -2.68 13.61
CA LEU A 15 16.65 -2.56 13.53
C LEU A 15 17.35 -3.05 14.81
N ARG A 16 16.74 -2.82 15.97
CA ARG A 16 17.33 -3.18 17.26
C ARG A 16 17.54 -4.70 17.43
N PRO A 17 16.55 -5.58 17.21
CA PRO A 17 16.77 -7.03 17.26
C PRO A 17 17.65 -7.53 16.11
N VAL A 18 17.55 -6.94 14.92
CA VAL A 18 18.39 -7.32 13.77
C VAL A 18 19.87 -7.02 14.05
N GLY A 19 20.18 -5.84 14.60
CA GLY A 19 21.55 -5.49 14.98
C GLY A 19 22.11 -6.41 16.07
N LEU A 20 21.29 -6.78 17.05
CA LEU A 20 21.66 -7.76 18.08
C LEU A 20 21.93 -9.14 17.49
N LEU A 21 21.09 -9.61 16.56
CA LEU A 21 21.27 -10.89 15.87
C LEU A 21 22.59 -10.91 15.08
N VAL A 22 22.87 -9.84 14.32
CA VAL A 22 24.12 -9.71 13.54
C VAL A 22 25.34 -9.71 14.46
N LEU A 23 25.29 -8.98 15.56
CA LEU A 23 26.35 -8.97 16.57
C LEU A 23 26.58 -10.39 17.12
N LEU A 24 25.51 -11.09 17.48
CA LEU A 24 25.59 -12.43 18.06
C LEU A 24 26.15 -13.44 17.06
N VAL A 25 25.72 -13.39 15.79
CA VAL A 25 26.28 -14.22 14.71
C VAL A 25 27.76 -13.92 14.50
N ALA A 26 28.17 -12.65 14.50
CA ALA A 26 29.57 -12.27 14.37
C ALA A 26 30.41 -12.80 15.53
N GLN A 27 29.91 -12.72 16.77
CA GLN A 27 30.58 -13.26 17.95
C GLN A 27 30.71 -14.78 17.88
N VAL A 28 29.68 -15.50 17.40
CA VAL A 28 29.73 -16.96 17.20
C VAL A 28 30.77 -17.33 16.13
N VAL A 29 30.80 -16.62 14.99
CA VAL A 29 31.78 -16.86 13.93
C VAL A 29 33.22 -16.62 14.43
N LEU A 30 33.43 -15.58 15.23
CA LEU A 30 34.73 -15.28 15.85
C LEU A 30 35.12 -16.31 16.91
N ALA A 31 34.18 -16.76 17.74
CA ALA A 31 34.40 -17.74 18.80
C ALA A 31 34.70 -19.15 18.26
N GLU A 32 34.07 -19.53 17.14
CA GLU A 32 34.26 -20.81 16.46
C GLU A 32 35.55 -20.86 15.61
N GLY A 33 36.36 -19.79 15.60
CA GLY A 33 37.58 -19.73 14.79
C GLY A 33 37.30 -19.74 13.29
N GLY A 34 36.16 -19.19 12.87
CA GLY A 34 35.71 -19.16 11.48
C GLY A 34 36.78 -18.57 10.57
N GLY A 35 37.39 -19.41 9.74
CA GLY A 35 38.48 -19.01 8.83
C GLY A 35 38.07 -17.94 7.81
N LEU A 36 39.04 -17.48 7.03
CA LEU A 36 38.89 -16.43 6.00
C LEU A 36 37.63 -16.59 5.13
N SER A 37 37.23 -17.83 4.81
CA SER A 37 36.00 -18.13 4.05
C SER A 37 34.71 -17.69 4.75
N ALA A 38 34.58 -17.93 6.06
CA ALA A 38 33.42 -17.50 6.83
C ALA A 38 33.37 -15.96 6.97
N ALA A 39 34.53 -15.33 7.17
CA ALA A 39 34.65 -13.88 7.19
C ALA A 39 34.25 -13.26 5.83
N VAL A 40 34.69 -13.84 4.72
CA VAL A 40 34.33 -13.39 3.37
C VAL A 40 32.84 -13.58 3.08
N ALA A 41 32.26 -14.73 3.46
CA ALA A 41 30.82 -14.97 3.29
C ALA A 41 29.97 -13.97 4.10
N LEU A 42 30.39 -13.67 5.34
CA LEU A 42 29.75 -12.67 6.18
C LEU A 42 29.86 -11.26 5.57
N ALA A 43 31.06 -10.89 5.11
CA ALA A 43 31.31 -9.61 4.48
C ALA A 43 30.50 -9.43 3.18
N ALA A 44 30.43 -10.48 2.34
CA ALA A 44 29.62 -10.48 1.13
C ALA A 44 28.12 -10.31 1.45
N THR A 45 27.63 -11.02 2.47
CA THR A 45 26.23 -10.90 2.91
C THR A 45 25.93 -9.51 3.46
N ALA A 46 26.85 -8.93 4.25
CA ALA A 46 26.72 -7.57 4.76
C ALA A 46 26.73 -6.53 3.64
N ALA A 47 27.60 -6.68 2.64
CA ALA A 47 27.66 -5.81 1.48
C ALA A 47 26.36 -5.90 0.66
N ALA A 48 25.89 -7.11 0.32
CA ALA A 48 24.63 -7.31 -0.38
C ALA A 48 23.44 -6.74 0.41
N GLY A 49 23.40 -6.98 1.73
CA GLY A 49 22.39 -6.41 2.63
C GLY A 49 22.39 -4.88 2.61
N SER A 50 23.57 -4.24 2.69
CA SER A 50 23.69 -2.78 2.64
C SER A 50 23.25 -2.20 1.29
N ALA A 51 23.56 -2.87 0.18
CA ALA A 51 23.13 -2.46 -1.16
C ALA A 51 21.61 -2.53 -1.31
N LEU A 52 20.97 -3.60 -0.82
CA LEU A 52 19.51 -3.74 -0.81
C LEU A 52 18.85 -2.68 0.08
N LEU A 53 19.43 -2.42 1.26
CA LEU A 53 18.95 -1.36 2.14
C LEU A 53 19.05 0.01 1.49
N ALA A 54 20.19 0.35 0.88
CA ALA A 54 20.38 1.60 0.14
C ALA A 54 19.35 1.73 -0.98
N CYS A 55 19.16 0.67 -1.78
CA CYS A 55 18.17 0.64 -2.86
C CYS A 55 16.74 0.83 -2.34
N SER A 56 16.38 0.19 -1.23
CA SER A 56 15.07 0.35 -0.59
C SER A 56 14.83 1.77 -0.07
N VAL A 57 15.86 2.40 0.52
CA VAL A 57 15.79 3.77 1.01
C VAL A 57 15.64 4.75 -0.14
N ILE A 58 16.42 4.59 -1.21
CA ILE A 58 16.32 5.41 -2.42
C ILE A 58 14.91 5.28 -3.02
N SER A 59 14.42 4.05 -3.20
CA SER A 59 13.07 3.79 -3.73
C SER A 59 11.98 4.43 -2.86
N ALA A 60 12.09 4.32 -1.53
CA ALA A 60 11.17 4.94 -0.59
C ALA A 60 11.20 6.48 -0.63
N ARG A 61 12.36 7.10 -0.90
CA ARG A 61 12.50 8.56 -1.04
C ARG A 61 12.00 9.08 -2.38
N CYS A 62 12.15 8.28 -3.44
CA CYS A 62 11.65 8.61 -4.77
C CYS A 62 10.14 8.41 -4.91
N ALA A 63 9.50 7.67 -4.01
CA ALA A 63 8.07 7.47 -4.02
C ALA A 63 7.31 8.80 -3.76
N PRO A 64 6.43 9.24 -4.67
CA PRO A 64 5.70 10.48 -4.48
C PRO A 64 4.73 10.37 -3.30
N PRO A 65 4.59 11.41 -2.46
CA PRO A 65 3.68 11.38 -1.33
C PRO A 65 2.22 11.29 -1.81
N VAL A 66 1.56 10.18 -1.51
CA VAL A 66 0.15 9.97 -1.86
C VAL A 66 -0.75 10.58 -0.78
N PRO A 67 -1.67 11.51 -1.13
CA PRO A 67 -2.61 12.06 -0.16
C PRO A 67 -3.48 10.96 0.46
N ARG A 68 -3.72 11.02 1.77
CA ARG A 68 -4.56 10.03 2.49
C ARG A 68 -5.97 9.94 1.90
N THR A 69 -6.48 11.06 1.37
CA THR A 69 -7.76 11.10 0.65
C THR A 69 -7.74 10.23 -0.59
N ARG A 70 -6.66 10.22 -1.38
CA ARG A 70 -6.53 9.37 -2.57
C ARG A 70 -6.53 7.88 -2.22
N VAL A 71 -5.88 7.49 -1.12
CA VAL A 71 -5.91 6.11 -0.61
C VAL A 71 -7.32 5.72 -0.19
N ARG A 72 -7.98 6.56 0.62
CA ARG A 72 -9.36 6.32 1.07
C ARG A 72 -10.33 6.26 -0.10
N MET A 73 -10.15 7.13 -1.10
CA MET A 73 -10.96 7.11 -2.31
C MET A 73 -10.71 5.87 -3.15
N ALA A 74 -9.46 5.43 -3.30
CA ALA A 74 -9.13 4.19 -4.01
C ALA A 74 -9.72 2.95 -3.31
N ILE A 75 -9.67 2.90 -1.97
CA ILE A 75 -10.31 1.84 -1.18
C ILE A 75 -11.82 1.88 -1.39
N ARG A 76 -12.44 3.05 -1.23
CA ARG A 76 -13.89 3.20 -1.39
C ARG A 76 -14.36 2.91 -2.82
N GLU A 77 -13.55 3.24 -3.81
CA GLU A 77 -13.79 2.93 -5.22
C GLU A 77 -13.68 1.42 -5.49
N ARG A 78 -12.66 0.77 -4.93
CA ARG A 78 -12.51 -0.70 -5.00
C ARG A 78 -13.68 -1.40 -4.33
N GLU A 79 -14.09 -0.94 -3.14
CA GLU A 79 -15.26 -1.45 -2.43
C GLU A 79 -16.53 -1.29 -3.28
N LYS A 80 -16.79 -0.12 -3.86
CA LYS A 80 -17.95 0.06 -4.77
C LYS A 80 -17.92 -0.88 -5.96
N ARG A 81 -16.75 -1.15 -6.55
CA ARG A 81 -16.61 -2.08 -7.68
C ARG A 81 -16.87 -3.53 -7.32
N THR A 82 -16.68 -3.91 -6.05
CA THR A 82 -16.81 -5.32 -5.61
C THR A 82 -17.98 -5.58 -4.66
N ALA A 83 -18.58 -4.53 -4.09
CA ALA A 83 -19.67 -4.65 -3.12
C ALA A 83 -21.01 -4.99 -3.77
N PHE A 84 -21.17 -4.69 -5.06
CA PHE A 84 -22.34 -5.06 -5.82
C PHE A 84 -22.00 -6.25 -6.73
N LEU A 85 -22.84 -7.29 -6.73
CA LEU A 85 -22.89 -8.15 -7.92
C LEU A 85 -23.17 -7.25 -9.13
N PRO A 86 -22.63 -7.55 -10.33
CA PRO A 86 -23.00 -6.82 -11.54
C PRO A 86 -24.51 -6.72 -11.60
N GLN A 87 -25.02 -5.50 -11.41
CA GLN A 87 -26.44 -5.27 -11.33
C GLN A 87 -27.00 -5.62 -12.71
N ARG A 88 -27.83 -6.67 -12.80
CA ARG A 88 -28.54 -6.99 -14.05
C ARG A 88 -29.27 -5.73 -14.46
N ASP A 89 -29.01 -5.29 -15.69
CA ASP A 89 -29.55 -4.06 -16.24
C ASP A 89 -31.03 -3.91 -15.85
N PRO A 90 -31.37 -2.95 -14.96
CA PRO A 90 -32.76 -2.75 -14.54
C PRO A 90 -33.66 -2.39 -15.72
N ASP A 91 -33.04 -1.96 -16.82
CA ASP A 91 -33.67 -1.58 -18.07
C ASP A 91 -33.76 -2.74 -19.08
N ALA A 92 -33.30 -3.94 -18.71
CA ALA A 92 -33.37 -5.12 -19.54
C ALA A 92 -34.81 -5.39 -20.00
N ARG A 93 -34.96 -5.62 -21.31
CA ARG A 93 -36.25 -5.84 -21.98
C ARG A 93 -37.00 -7.00 -21.30
N GLY A 94 -38.17 -6.72 -20.72
CA GLY A 94 -39.02 -7.74 -20.07
C GLY A 94 -39.40 -7.46 -18.61
N ARG A 95 -38.92 -6.37 -18.00
CA ARG A 95 -39.46 -5.87 -16.72
C ARG A 95 -40.27 -4.60 -16.91
N THR A 96 -41.49 -4.57 -16.40
CA THR A 96 -42.32 -3.36 -16.36
C THR A 96 -41.63 -2.34 -15.47
N ARG A 97 -41.15 -1.25 -16.06
CA ARG A 97 -40.56 -0.14 -15.30
C ARG A 97 -41.64 0.52 -14.46
N PRO A 98 -41.47 0.70 -13.13
CA PRO A 98 -42.15 1.77 -12.45
C PRO A 98 -41.69 3.05 -13.13
N ARG A 99 -42.60 3.72 -13.87
CA ARG A 99 -42.27 4.99 -14.51
C ARG A 99 -41.98 5.98 -13.39
N ALA A 100 -40.80 6.59 -13.39
CA ALA A 100 -40.59 7.80 -12.60
C ALA A 100 -41.73 8.78 -12.94
N PRO A 101 -42.28 9.53 -11.98
CA PRO A 101 -43.26 10.56 -12.24
C PRO A 101 -42.77 11.41 -13.43
N GLY A 102 -43.50 11.36 -14.55
CA GLY A 102 -43.12 12.10 -15.74
C GLY A 102 -43.18 13.58 -15.40
N TYR A 103 -42.11 14.31 -15.70
CA TYR A 103 -42.16 15.77 -15.71
C TYR A 103 -43.31 16.17 -16.66
N GLY A 104 -44.38 16.73 -16.09
CA GLY A 104 -45.49 17.26 -16.86
C GLY A 104 -44.98 18.42 -17.72
N LEU A 105 -45.11 18.27 -19.04
CA LEU A 105 -44.93 19.37 -20.00
C LEU A 105 -46.20 20.26 -20.01
N PRO A 106 -46.08 21.53 -20.43
CA PRO A 106 -46.91 22.62 -19.95
C PRO A 106 -48.30 22.64 -20.60
N THR A 107 -49.34 22.74 -19.78
CA THR A 107 -50.66 23.14 -20.28
C THR A 107 -50.60 24.61 -20.68
N ALA A 108 -50.72 24.85 -21.99
CA ALA A 108 -50.97 26.18 -22.53
C ALA A 108 -52.31 26.70 -22.00
N ALA A 109 -52.29 27.87 -21.35
CA ALA A 109 -53.44 28.74 -21.23
C ALA A 109 -53.05 30.11 -21.78
N VAL A 110 -53.81 30.49 -22.81
CA VAL A 110 -53.73 31.70 -23.61
C VAL A 110 -54.13 32.94 -22.79
N ALA A 111 -53.52 34.08 -23.16
CA ALA A 111 -53.83 35.47 -22.87
C ALA A 111 -55.16 35.81 -22.17
N VAL A 112 -55.09 36.65 -21.12
CA VAL A 112 -55.59 38.04 -21.06
C VAL A 112 -54.68 38.83 -20.12
#